data_AF-A0A8I0K7L4-F1
#
_entry.id   AF-A0A8I0K7L4-F1
#
_cell.length_a   1.000
_cell.length_b   1.000
_cell.length_c   1.000
_cell.angle_alpha   90.00
_cell.angle_beta   90.00
_cell.angle_gamma   90.00
#
_symmetry.space_group_name_H-M   'P 1'
#
loop_
_entity.id
_entity.type
_entity.pdbx_description
1 polymer ?
#
loop_
_entity_poly.entity_id
_entity_poly.type
_entity_poly.pdbx_seq_one_letter_code
_entity_poly.pdbx_strand_id
1 'polypeptide(L)'
;LELRKYDFHFYVAFAEQDIDGMKKALEPFFTKKIAQDAAKHTLVYFDFYLQPQVLVYAKLASMHGFDLGIDHEIAPKELIQYQPLPEEEYQDIVDFMKPYKLSYPYEYLQNWIDYYTHKTDQLFPLA
;
A
#
# COMPACT_ATOMS: atom_id res chain seq x y z
N LEU A 1 -5.73 -11.67 19.96
CA LEU A 1 -4.29 -11.87 19.75
C LEU A 1 -4.00 -13.01 18.79
N GLU A 2 -4.60 -14.19 18.96
CA GLU A 2 -4.39 -15.34 18.04
C GLU A 2 -4.60 -15.03 16.54
N LEU A 3 -5.65 -14.28 16.18
CA LEU A 3 -5.96 -13.93 14.79
C LEU A 3 -4.86 -13.09 14.09
N ARG A 4 -3.96 -12.46 14.84
CA ARG A 4 -2.93 -11.54 14.33
C ARG A 4 -1.52 -12.02 14.66
N LYS A 5 -1.38 -13.23 15.19
CA LYS A 5 -0.10 -13.80 15.62
C LYS A 5 0.95 -13.79 14.51
N TYR A 6 0.56 -14.18 13.30
CA TYR A 6 1.46 -14.24 12.15
C TYR A 6 1.88 -12.86 11.66
N ASP A 7 0.99 -11.87 11.70
CA ASP A 7 1.32 -10.46 11.42
C ASP A 7 2.44 -9.98 12.36
N PHE A 8 2.32 -10.26 13.67
CA PHE A 8 3.34 -9.87 14.65
C PHE A 8 4.66 -10.63 14.47
N HIS A 9 4.60 -11.93 14.17
CA HIS A 9 5.82 -12.69 13.85
C HIS A 9 6.54 -12.11 12.63
N PHE A 10 5.78 -11.70 11.61
CA PHE A 10 6.34 -11.03 10.45
C PHE A 10 7.00 -9.71 10.84
N TYR A 11 6.32 -8.86 11.62
CA TYR A 11 6.89 -7.58 12.03
C TYR A 11 8.16 -7.71 12.88
N VAL A 12 8.22 -8.70 13.76
CA VAL A 12 9.44 -9.00 14.55
C VAL A 12 10.57 -9.43 13.61
N ALA A 13 10.34 -10.42 12.75
CA ALA A 13 11.35 -10.87 11.79
C ALA A 13 11.79 -9.76 10.83
N PHE A 14 10.87 -8.92 10.39
CA PHE A 14 11.15 -7.76 9.54
C PHE A 14 12.03 -6.74 10.27
N ALA A 15 11.73 -6.42 11.54
CA ALA A 15 12.55 -5.52 12.36
C ALA A 15 13.96 -6.08 12.61
N GLU A 16 14.08 -7.40 12.73
CA GLU A 16 15.35 -8.12 12.89
C GLU A 16 16.08 -8.38 11.56
N GLN A 17 15.47 -8.01 10.42
CA GLN A 17 15.96 -8.30 9.06
C GLN A 17 16.15 -9.81 8.80
N ASP A 18 15.39 -10.65 9.49
CA ASP A 18 15.39 -12.10 9.35
C ASP A 18 14.49 -12.54 8.18
N ILE A 19 15.10 -12.77 7.01
CA ILE A 19 14.40 -13.19 5.79
C ILE A 19 13.69 -14.52 5.98
N ASP A 20 14.32 -15.48 6.66
CA ASP A 20 13.72 -16.80 6.87
C ASP A 20 12.57 -16.73 7.87
N GLY A 21 12.72 -15.91 8.92
CA GLY A 21 11.65 -15.57 9.85
C GLY A 21 10.45 -14.90 9.15
N MET A 22 10.71 -13.96 8.23
CA MET A 22 9.67 -13.32 7.42
C MET A 22 8.91 -14.35 6.57
N LYS A 23 9.62 -15.23 5.85
CA LYS A 23 9.00 -16.30 5.05
C LYS A 23 8.14 -17.23 5.92
N LYS A 24 8.70 -17.70 7.03
CA LYS A 24 8.02 -18.58 7.98
C LYS A 24 6.78 -17.95 8.59
N ALA A 25 6.80 -16.64 8.84
CA ALA A 25 5.64 -15.92 9.32
C ALA A 25 4.52 -15.85 8.28
N LEU A 26 4.84 -15.88 6.98
CA LEU A 26 3.87 -15.79 5.89
C LEU A 26 3.30 -17.15 5.46
N GLU A 27 4.03 -18.26 5.65
CA GLU A 27 3.59 -19.62 5.29
C GLU A 27 2.14 -19.96 5.68
N PRO A 28 1.65 -19.62 6.90
CA PRO A 28 0.32 -19.99 7.33
C PRO A 28 -0.79 -19.35 6.48
N PHE A 29 -0.54 -18.20 5.85
CA PHE A 29 -1.54 -17.53 5.01
C PHE A 29 -1.79 -18.23 3.68
N PHE A 30 -1.02 -19.25 3.31
CA PHE A 30 -1.35 -20.14 2.19
C PHE A 30 -2.32 -21.25 2.59
N THR A 31 -2.62 -21.40 3.87
CA THR A 31 -3.68 -22.29 4.34
C THR A 31 -5.04 -21.59 4.24
N LYS A 32 -5.94 -22.11 3.40
CA LYS A 32 -7.27 -21.52 3.11
C LYS A 32 -8.01 -20.98 4.34
N LYS A 33 -8.09 -21.73 5.43
CA LYS A 33 -8.81 -21.30 6.64
C LYS A 33 -8.19 -20.05 7.26
N ILE A 34 -6.85 -20.05 7.42
CA ILE A 34 -6.10 -18.93 8.00
C ILE A 34 -6.17 -17.72 7.05
N ALA A 35 -6.03 -17.95 5.75
CA ALA A 35 -6.17 -16.93 4.72
C ALA A 35 -7.52 -16.20 4.84
N GLN A 36 -8.62 -16.97 4.84
CA GLN A 36 -9.98 -16.44 4.98
C GLN A 36 -10.18 -15.68 6.29
N ASP A 37 -9.73 -16.24 7.42
CA ASP A 37 -9.87 -15.61 8.73
C ASP A 37 -9.10 -14.28 8.84
N ALA A 38 -7.87 -14.25 8.33
CA ALA A 38 -7.05 -13.03 8.31
C ALA A 38 -7.69 -11.95 7.44
N ALA A 39 -8.27 -12.36 6.33
CA ALA A 39 -8.80 -11.47 5.35
C ALA A 39 -10.19 -10.93 5.79
N LYS A 40 -11.05 -11.73 6.42
CA LYS A 40 -12.46 -11.42 6.82
C LYS A 40 -12.72 -10.04 7.42
N HIS A 41 -11.76 -9.45 8.12
CA HIS A 41 -11.86 -8.13 8.76
C HIS A 41 -11.02 -7.03 8.11
N THR A 42 -10.37 -7.36 7.00
CA THR A 42 -9.42 -6.50 6.29
C THR A 42 -9.96 -6.07 4.93
N LEU A 43 -10.82 -6.87 4.27
CA LEU A 43 -11.51 -6.47 3.03
C LEU A 43 -13.02 -6.66 3.13
N VAL A 44 -13.79 -5.76 2.52
CA VAL A 44 -15.26 -5.77 2.60
C VAL A 44 -15.89 -6.73 1.57
N TYR A 45 -15.14 -7.14 0.54
CA TYR A 45 -15.63 -7.98 -0.57
C TYR A 45 -14.67 -9.16 -0.81
N PHE A 46 -15.06 -10.36 -0.35
CA PHE A 46 -14.21 -11.56 -0.31
C PHE A 46 -14.36 -12.50 -1.50
N ASP A 47 -14.29 -11.97 -2.71
CA ASP A 47 -14.29 -12.77 -3.95
C ASP A 47 -12.92 -12.79 -4.67
N PHE A 48 -11.87 -12.22 -4.05
CA PHE A 48 -10.60 -12.05 -4.74
C PHE A 48 -9.68 -13.26 -4.58
N TYR A 49 -9.12 -13.69 -5.71
CA TYR A 49 -8.08 -14.69 -5.86
C TYR A 49 -6.77 -14.37 -5.11
N LEU A 50 -6.68 -13.25 -4.39
CA LEU A 50 -5.43 -12.75 -3.79
C LEU A 50 -5.48 -12.79 -2.25
N GLN A 51 -4.32 -12.98 -1.63
CA GLN A 51 -4.12 -12.91 -0.19
C GLN A 51 -3.46 -11.57 0.19
N PRO A 52 -4.23 -10.57 0.66
CA PRO A 52 -3.73 -9.21 0.86
C PRO A 52 -2.62 -9.10 1.90
N GLN A 53 -2.68 -9.90 2.95
CA GLN A 53 -1.66 -9.90 4.00
C GLN A 53 -0.30 -10.29 3.42
N VAL A 54 -0.23 -11.37 2.65
CA VAL A 54 1.01 -11.82 2.00
C VAL A 54 1.50 -10.75 1.03
N LEU A 55 0.61 -10.20 0.20
CA LEU A 55 0.97 -9.15 -0.76
C LEU A 55 1.54 -7.91 -0.06
N VAL A 56 0.85 -7.36 0.94
CA VAL A 56 1.27 -6.14 1.64
C VAL A 56 2.58 -6.36 2.38
N TYR A 57 2.74 -7.48 3.08
CA TYR A 57 3.94 -7.77 3.86
C TYR A 57 5.14 -8.08 2.97
N ALA A 58 4.96 -8.87 1.92
CA ALA A 58 6.01 -9.13 0.96
C ALA A 58 6.38 -7.86 0.15
N LYS A 59 5.40 -7.00 -0.18
CA LYS A 59 5.66 -5.68 -0.79
C LYS A 59 6.49 -4.80 0.14
N LEU A 60 6.14 -4.75 1.43
CA LEU A 60 6.90 -4.02 2.43
C LEU A 60 8.34 -4.54 2.51
N ALA A 61 8.53 -5.85 2.56
CA ALA A 61 9.86 -6.47 2.49
C ALA A 61 10.62 -6.02 1.21
N SER A 62 9.96 -6.07 0.05
CA SER A 62 10.54 -5.66 -1.23
C SER A 62 10.92 -4.17 -1.28
N MET A 63 10.09 -3.28 -0.72
CA MET A 63 10.39 -1.85 -0.59
C MET A 63 11.65 -1.58 0.23
N HIS A 64 12.00 -2.49 1.13
CA HIS A 64 13.19 -2.42 1.98
C HIS A 64 14.36 -3.29 1.46
N GLY A 65 14.28 -3.80 0.23
CA GLY A 65 15.36 -4.54 -0.42
C GLY A 65 15.39 -6.04 -0.12
N PHE A 66 14.38 -6.59 0.56
CA PHE A 66 14.29 -8.02 0.83
C PHE A 66 13.44 -8.73 -0.23
N ASP A 67 14.02 -9.73 -0.90
CA ASP A 67 13.27 -10.65 -1.77
C ASP A 67 12.91 -11.91 -0.99
N LEU A 68 11.61 -12.09 -0.72
CA LEU A 68 11.09 -13.27 -0.03
C LEU A 68 10.89 -14.46 -0.97
N GLY A 69 11.11 -14.32 -2.28
CA GLY A 69 11.00 -15.42 -3.25
C GLY A 69 9.58 -15.98 -3.38
N ILE A 70 8.57 -15.19 -3.05
CA ILE A 70 7.16 -15.59 -3.12
C ILE A 70 6.65 -15.38 -4.53
N ASP A 71 6.15 -16.46 -5.13
CA ASP A 71 5.39 -16.45 -6.37
C ASP A 71 4.30 -17.52 -6.28
N HIS A 72 3.05 -17.09 -6.08
CA HIS A 72 1.94 -17.98 -5.80
C HIS A 72 0.66 -17.45 -6.47
N GLU A 73 -0.29 -18.33 -6.82
CA GLU A 73 -1.56 -17.96 -7.47
C GLU A 73 -2.30 -16.82 -6.74
N ILE A 74 -2.26 -16.83 -5.40
CA ILE A 74 -2.87 -15.82 -4.55
C ILE A 74 -1.94 -14.68 -4.11
N ALA A 75 -0.67 -14.74 -4.49
CA ALA A 75 0.34 -13.73 -4.18
C ALA A 75 1.43 -13.74 -5.28
N PRO A 76 1.07 -13.31 -6.51
CA PRO A 76 1.97 -13.39 -7.64
C PRO A 76 3.12 -12.39 -7.49
N LYS A 77 4.31 -12.78 -7.99
CA LYS A 77 5.54 -12.01 -7.82
C LYS A 77 5.43 -10.58 -8.36
N GLU A 78 4.71 -10.37 -9.45
CA GLU A 78 4.56 -9.07 -10.11
C GLU A 78 3.86 -8.05 -9.23
N LEU A 79 2.95 -8.51 -8.35
CA LEU A 79 2.26 -7.63 -7.40
C LEU A 79 3.11 -7.33 -6.15
N ILE A 80 4.06 -8.21 -5.82
CA ILE A 80 4.97 -8.09 -4.68
C ILE A 80 6.18 -7.20 -5.02
N GLN A 81 6.72 -7.32 -6.23
CA GLN A 81 7.93 -6.60 -6.63
C GLN A 81 7.72 -5.09 -6.51
N TYR A 82 8.53 -4.40 -5.69
CA TYR A 82 8.54 -2.95 -5.63
C TYR A 82 9.32 -2.36 -6.81
N GLN A 83 8.57 -2.02 -7.86
CA GLN A 83 9.06 -1.31 -9.04
C GLN A 83 8.12 -0.14 -9.32
N PRO A 84 8.27 0.99 -8.59
CA PRO A 84 7.49 2.19 -8.90
C PRO A 84 7.81 2.66 -10.33
N LEU A 85 6.84 3.31 -10.96
CA LEU A 85 7.08 3.98 -12.23
C LEU A 85 8.09 5.14 -12.03
N PRO A 86 8.79 5.58 -13.09
CA PRO A 86 9.50 6.85 -13.06
C PRO A 86 8.57 8.00 -12.64
N GLU A 87 9.11 9.01 -11.97
CA GLU A 87 8.31 10.14 -11.43
C GLU A 87 7.54 10.86 -12.54
N GLU A 88 8.17 11.01 -13.71
CA GLU A 88 7.62 11.59 -14.92
C GLU A 88 6.43 10.82 -15.54
N GLU A 89 6.27 9.54 -15.20
CA GLU A 89 5.14 8.71 -15.64
C GLU A 89 3.93 8.82 -14.72
N TYR A 90 4.11 9.29 -13.47
CA TYR A 90 3.01 9.61 -12.57
C TYR A 90 2.37 10.94 -12.96
N GLN A 91 1.65 10.95 -14.08
CA GLN A 91 0.95 12.13 -14.57
C GLN A 91 -0.43 12.28 -13.92
N ASP A 92 -0.75 13.51 -13.51
CA ASP A 92 -2.12 13.86 -13.13
C ASP A 92 -3.05 13.67 -14.34
N ILE A 93 -3.97 12.72 -14.22
CA ILE A 93 -4.91 12.36 -15.28
C ILE A 93 -5.96 13.45 -15.57
N VAL A 94 -6.04 14.48 -14.72
CA VAL A 94 -7.04 15.55 -14.81
C VAL A 94 -6.38 16.92 -14.63
N ASP A 95 -6.73 17.86 -15.50
CA ASP A 95 -6.11 19.20 -15.53
C ASP A 95 -6.26 19.96 -14.21
N PHE A 96 -7.37 19.74 -13.50
CA PHE A 96 -7.63 20.44 -12.24
C PHE A 96 -6.72 20.02 -11.08
N MET A 97 -6.13 18.81 -11.16
CA MET A 97 -5.19 18.29 -10.15
C MET A 97 -3.77 18.80 -10.35
N LYS A 98 -3.36 19.14 -11.57
CA LYS A 98 -2.02 19.69 -11.88
C LYS A 98 -1.54 20.82 -10.95
N PRO A 99 -2.38 21.82 -10.58
CA PRO A 99 -1.98 22.86 -9.63
C PRO A 99 -1.92 22.40 -8.16
N TYR A 100 -2.56 21.28 -7.80
CA TYR A 100 -2.60 20.79 -6.43
C TYR A 100 -1.25 20.15 -6.06
N LYS A 101 -0.64 20.61 -4.97
CA LYS A 101 0.56 19.98 -4.40
C LYS A 101 0.39 19.83 -2.91
N LEU A 102 0.29 18.59 -2.43
CA LEU A 102 0.10 18.27 -1.00
C LEU A 102 1.18 18.89 -0.10
N SER A 103 2.38 19.11 -0.63
CA SER A 103 3.50 19.74 0.07
C SER A 103 3.33 21.26 0.30
N TYR A 104 2.32 21.89 -0.29
CA TYR A 104 2.09 23.33 -0.14
C TYR A 104 1.46 23.68 1.21
N PRO A 105 1.65 24.92 1.70
CA PRO A 105 1.00 25.38 2.93
C PRO A 105 -0.51 25.27 2.86
N TYR A 106 -1.16 25.10 4.02
CA TYR A 106 -2.61 24.95 4.12
C TYR A 106 -3.39 26.05 3.37
N GLU A 107 -2.93 27.30 3.44
CA GLU A 107 -3.57 28.44 2.76
C GLU A 107 -3.66 28.25 1.24
N TYR A 108 -2.61 27.69 0.63
CA TYR A 108 -2.61 27.36 -0.80
C TYR A 108 -3.56 26.20 -1.13
N LEU A 109 -3.58 25.17 -0.28
CA LEU A 109 -4.51 24.04 -0.44
C LEU A 109 -5.96 24.47 -0.28
N GLN A 110 -6.24 25.34 0.70
CA GLN A 110 -7.55 25.89 0.95
C GLN A 110 -8.00 26.78 -0.22
N ASN A 111 -7.10 27.60 -0.77
CA ASN A 111 -7.43 28.42 -1.93
C ASN A 111 -7.72 27.59 -3.19
N TRP A 112 -7.01 26.47 -3.39
CA TRP A 112 -7.34 25.50 -4.44
C TRP A 112 -8.75 24.92 -4.25
N ILE A 113 -9.11 24.52 -3.03
CA ILE A 113 -10.47 24.03 -2.70
C ILE A 113 -11.50 25.12 -2.96
N ASP A 114 -11.24 26.33 -2.51
CA ASP A 114 -12.17 27.46 -2.62
C ASP A 114 -12.39 27.85 -4.08
N TYR A 115 -11.36 27.75 -4.94
CA TYR A 115 -11.50 27.99 -6.38
C TYR A 115 -12.43 26.97 -7.05
N TYR A 116 -12.20 25.67 -6.82
CA TYR A 116 -13.03 24.60 -7.41
C TYR A 116 -14.40 24.44 -6.73
N THR A 117 -14.60 25.05 -5.56
CA THR A 117 -15.91 25.15 -4.89
C THR A 117 -16.58 26.52 -5.09
N HIS A 118 -16.06 27.35 -6.00
CA HIS A 118 -16.62 28.65 -6.42
C HIS A 118 -16.78 29.68 -5.30
N LYS A 119 -15.86 29.68 -4.33
CA LYS A 119 -15.76 30.68 -3.27
C LYS A 119 -14.74 31.79 -3.57
N THR A 120 -13.86 31.57 -4.55
CA THR A 120 -12.89 32.55 -5.08
C THR A 120 -12.71 32.35 -6.57
N ASP A 121 -12.43 33.43 -7.30
CA ASP A 121 -12.08 33.39 -8.73
C ASP A 121 -10.56 33.27 -8.97
N GLN A 122 -9.77 33.25 -7.90
CA GLN A 122 -8.30 33.19 -7.97
C GLN A 122 -7.81 31.82 -7.51
N LEU A 123 -7.14 31.08 -8.41
CA LEU A 123 -6.60 29.75 -8.10
C LEU A 123 -5.40 29.80 -7.15
N PHE A 124 -4.62 30.88 -7.18
CA PHE A 124 -3.55 31.14 -6.23
C PHE A 124 -3.54 32.62 -5.85
N PRO A 125 -3.29 32.97 -4.57
CA PRO A 125 -3.16 34.36 -4.17
C PRO A 125 -1.96 35.00 -4.89
N LEU A 126 -2.14 36.22 -5.38
CA LEU A 126 -1.04 37.03 -5.90
C LEU A 126 -0.09 37.35 -4.74
N ALA A 127 1.21 37.12 -4.96
CA ALA A 127 2.27 37.49 -4.01
C ALA A 127 2.35 39.01 -3.80
#